data_AF-A0ABD0PXL2-F1
#
_entry.id   AF-A0ABD0PXL2-F1
#
_cell.length_a   1.000
_cell.length_b   1.000
_cell.length_c   1.000
_cell.angle_alpha   90.00
_cell.angle_beta   90.00
_cell.angle_gamma   90.00
#
_symmetry.space_group_name_H-M   'P 1'
#
loop_
_entity.id
_entity.type
_entity.pdbx_description
1 polymer ?
#
loop_
_entity_poly.entity_id
_entity_poly.type
_entity_poly.pdbx_seq_one_letter_code
_entity_poly.pdbx_strand_id
1 'polypeptide(L)' 'MVYPRDEKLEKLSQEEIISNTKLVIQGLEALKNEHNSILHSLLETIKCLKKDEEANVVHEKSNLLRKSVEMIELGLGEAQ' A
#
# COMPACT_ATOMS: atom_id res chain seq x y z
N MET A 1 8.72 31.20 33.40
CA MET A 1 8.29 30.91 32.02
C MET A 1 7.28 29.78 32.08
N VAL A 2 6.13 29.98 31.46
CA VAL A 2 4.98 29.05 31.47
C VAL A 2 5.38 27.76 30.73
N TYR A 3 5.28 26.61 31.40
CA TYR A 3 5.36 25.31 30.72
C TYR A 3 4.19 25.21 29.74
N PRO A 4 4.41 25.01 28.43
CA PRO A 4 3.31 24.77 27.52
C PRO A 4 2.78 23.36 27.80
N ARG A 5 1.56 23.33 28.35
CA ARG A 5 0.53 22.29 28.27
C ARG A 5 1.07 20.86 28.08
N ASP A 6 1.00 20.07 29.15
CA ASP A 6 0.96 18.60 29.05
C ASP A 6 -0.20 18.22 28.11
N GLU A 7 0.05 18.22 26.81
CA GLU A 7 -0.69 17.41 25.88
C GLU A 7 -0.35 15.99 26.33
N LYS A 8 -1.28 15.42 27.11
CA LYS A 8 -1.17 14.09 27.68
C LYS A 8 -0.97 13.15 26.49
N LEU A 9 0.29 12.90 26.11
CA LEU A 9 0.66 11.81 25.22
C LEU A 9 0.18 10.57 25.97
N GLU A 10 -1.03 10.13 25.65
CA GLU A 10 -1.53 8.85 26.10
C GLU A 10 -0.51 7.84 25.60
N LYS A 11 0.30 7.34 26.54
CA LYS A 11 1.28 6.32 26.25
C LYS A 11 0.47 5.10 25.86
N LEU A 12 0.48 4.79 24.57
CA LEU A 12 -0.09 3.55 24.05
C LEU A 12 0.55 2.39 24.82
N SER A 13 -0.29 1.49 25.32
CA SER A 13 0.20 0.25 25.93
C SER A 13 0.90 -0.61 24.89
N GLN A 14 1.79 -1.50 25.33
CA GLN A 14 2.43 -2.46 24.42
C GLN A 14 1.39 -3.32 23.69
N GLU A 15 0.29 -3.67 24.35
CA GLU A 15 -0.82 -4.42 23.76
C GLU A 15 -1.51 -3.63 22.64
N GLU A 16 -1.76 -2.33 22.85
CA GLU A 16 -2.33 -1.45 21.82
C GLU A 16 -1.38 -1.24 20.65
N ILE A 17 -0.07 -1.10 20.91
CA ILE A 17 0.94 -0.99 19.85
C ILE A 17 0.93 -2.25 18.99
N ILE A 18 0.96 -3.43 19.61
CA ILE A 18 0.93 -4.72 18.89
C ILE A 18 -0.38 -4.89 18.11
N SER A 19 -1.51 -4.54 18.72
CA SER A 19 -2.83 -4.61 18.09
C SER A 19 -2.92 -3.69 16.86
N ASN A 20 -2.48 -2.43 17.00
CA ASN A 20 -2.48 -1.46 15.92
C ASN A 20 -1.55 -1.88 14.77
N THR A 21 -0.35 -2.38 15.08
CA THR A 21 0.56 -2.91 14.05
C THR A 21 -0.06 -4.08 13.29
N LYS A 22 -0.76 -5.00 13.97
CA LYS A 22 -1.48 -6.11 13.30
C LYS A 22 -2.58 -5.61 12.36
N LEU A 23 -3.33 -4.58 12.76
CA LEU A 23 -4.36 -3.97 11.91
C LEU A 23 -3.73 -3.32 10.67
N VAL A 24 -2.60 -2.62 10.83
CA VAL A 24 -1.86 -2.04 9.71
C VAL A 24 -1.38 -3.13 8.75
N ILE A 25 -0.82 -4.23 9.26
CA ILE A 25 -0.39 -5.38 8.43
C ILE A 25 -1.56 -5.94 7.62
N GLN A 26 -2.71 -6.19 8.24
CA GLN A 26 -3.90 -6.68 7.54
C GLN A 26 -4.39 -5.71 6.46
N GLY A 27 -4.36 -4.40 6.75
CA GLY A 27 -4.71 -3.37 5.77
C GLY A 27 -3.75 -3.35 4.58
N LEU A 28 -2.45 -3.49 4.83
CA LEU A 28 -1.42 -3.58 3.79
C LEU A 28 -1.56 -4.86 2.96
N GLU A 29 -1.90 -6.00 3.56
CA GLU A 29 -2.20 -7.24 2.84
C GLU A 29 -3.42 -7.09 1.92
N ALA A 30 -4.48 -6.46 2.41
CA ALA A 30 -5.67 -6.17 1.60
C ALA A 30 -5.34 -5.24 0.43
N LEU A 31 -4.59 -4.17 0.67
CA LEU A 31 -4.16 -3.22 -0.36
C LEU A 31 -3.26 -3.89 -1.42
N LYS A 32 -2.35 -4.77 -1.00
CA LYS A 32 -1.51 -5.57 -1.91
C LYS A 32 -2.37 -6.42 -2.85
N ASN A 33 -3.38 -7.09 -2.30
CA ASN A 33 -4.26 -7.94 -3.09
C ASN A 33 -5.07 -7.13 -4.10
N GLU A 34 -5.61 -5.98 -3.69
CA GLU A 34 -6.33 -5.07 -4.59
C GLU A 34 -5.41 -4.56 -5.72
N HIS A 35 -4.20 -4.13 -5.40
CA HIS A 35 -3.22 -3.66 -6.39
C HIS A 35 -2.86 -4.76 -7.40
N ASN A 36 -2.69 -6.01 -6.93
CA ASN A 36 -2.45 -7.16 -7.81
C ASN A 36 -3.66 -7.45 -8.72
N SER A 37 -4.89 -7.34 -8.21
CA SER A 37 -6.09 -7.48 -9.03
C SER A 37 -6.17 -6.41 -10.12
N ILE A 38 -5.90 -5.14 -9.77
CA ILE A 38 -5.88 -4.04 -10.75
C ILE A 38 -4.79 -4.26 -11.80
N LEU A 39 -3.58 -4.63 -11.36
CA LEU A 39 -2.47 -4.92 -12.27
C LEU A 39 -2.84 -6.03 -13.25
N HIS A 40 -3.46 -7.11 -12.77
CA HIS A 40 -3.93 -8.20 -13.61
C HIS A 40 -4.93 -7.71 -14.66
N SER A 41 -5.94 -6.91 -14.27
CA SER A 41 -6.92 -6.35 -15.20
C SER A 41 -6.28 -5.43 -16.26
N LEU A 42 -5.29 -4.62 -15.88
CA LEU A 42 -4.57 -3.76 -16.82
C LEU A 42 -3.76 -4.58 -17.82
N LEU A 43 -3.08 -5.63 -17.37
CA LEU A 43 -2.33 -6.53 -18.25
C LEU A 43 -3.24 -7.23 -19.25
N GLU A 44 -4.43 -7.68 -18.85
CA GLU A 44 -5.42 -8.23 -19.78
C GLU A 44 -5.92 -7.16 -20.76
N THR A 45 -6.13 -5.92 -20.30
CA THR A 45 -6.55 -4.81 -21.17
C THR A 45 -5.50 -4.52 -22.25
N ILE A 46 -4.21 -4.49 -21.91
CA ILE A 46 -3.11 -4.29 -22.87
C ILE A 46 -3.18 -5.29 -24.02
N LYS A 47 -3.45 -6.57 -23.72
CA LYS A 47 -3.54 -7.63 -24.74
C LYS A 47 -4.65 -7.38 -25.76
N CYS A 48 -5.70 -6.66 -25.38
CA CYS A 48 -6.86 -6.37 -26.23
C CYS A 48 -6.76 -5.03 -26.98
N LEU A 49 -5.83 -4.15 -26.60
CA LEU A 49 -5.66 -2.83 -27.21
C LEU A 49 -4.95 -2.95 -28.55
N LYS A 50 -5.49 -2.26 -29.56
CA LYS A 50 -4.97 -2.24 -30.94
C LYS A 50 -4.21 -0.96 -31.30
N LYS A 51 -4.22 0.06 -30.42
CA LYS A 51 -3.58 1.36 -30.63
C LYS A 51 -2.41 1.55 -29.66
N ASP A 52 -1.27 1.95 -30.20
CA ASP A 52 -0.02 2.15 -29.45
C ASP A 52 -0.15 3.18 -28.30
N GLU A 53 -0.91 4.26 -28.49
CA GLU A 53 -1.08 5.29 -27.45
C GLU A 53 -1.86 4.79 -26.23
N GLU A 54 -2.92 4.00 -26.43
CA GLU A 54 -3.69 3.41 -25.32
C GLU A 54 -2.86 2.34 -24.60
N ALA A 55 -2.08 1.55 -25.34
CA ALA A 55 -1.18 0.55 -24.78
C ALA A 55 -0.07 1.18 -23.90
N ASN A 56 0.48 2.33 -24.33
CA ASN A 56 1.52 3.04 -23.57
C ASN A 56 1.02 3.52 -22.19
N VAL A 57 -0.17 4.11 -22.13
CA VAL A 57 -0.75 4.58 -20.85
C VAL A 57 -1.01 3.41 -19.91
N VAL A 58 -1.55 2.30 -20.41
CA VAL A 58 -1.83 1.13 -19.57
C VAL A 58 -0.52 0.45 -19.10
N HIS A 59 0.52 0.46 -19.92
CA HIS A 59 1.85 -0.01 -19.54
C HIS A 59 2.49 0.85 -18.44
N GLU A 60 2.38 2.18 -18.54
CA GLU A 60 2.85 3.09 -17.49
C GLU A 60 2.13 2.85 -16.16
N LYS A 61 0.80 2.75 -16.19
CA LYS A 61 -0.01 2.45 -14.99
C LYS A 61 0.33 1.10 -14.38
N SER A 62 0.57 0.08 -15.20
CA SER A 62 1.02 -1.24 -14.75
C SER A 62 2.38 -1.19 -14.04
N ASN A 63 3.31 -0.38 -14.55
CA ASN A 63 4.62 -0.20 -13.92
C ASN A 63 4.55 0.53 -12.58
N LEU A 64 3.66 1.53 -12.46
CA LEU A 64 3.42 2.21 -11.18
C LEU A 64 2.84 1.26 -10.13
N LEU A 65 1.87 0.42 -10.51
CA LEU A 65 1.30 -0.59 -9.62
C LEU A 65 2.34 -1.60 -9.16
N ARG A 66 3.21 -2.08 -10.05
CA ARG A 66 4.29 -3.01 -9.67
C ARG A 66 5.20 -2.41 -8.58
N LYS A 67 5.65 -1.16 -8.77
CA LYS A 67 6.44 -0.45 -7.75
C LYS A 67 5.69 -0.30 -6.43
N SER A 68 4.39 -0.03 -6.49
CA SER A 68 3.57 0.07 -5.28
C SER A 68 3.44 -1.26 -4.55
N VAL A 69 3.30 -2.37 -5.27
CA VAL A 69 3.26 -3.72 -4.67
C VAL A 69 4.60 -4.04 -4.01
N GLU A 70 5.72 -3.76 -4.68
CA GLU A 70 7.06 -3.95 -4.11
C GLU A 70 7.25 -3.18 -2.78
N MET A 71 6.81 -1.92 -2.72
CA MET A 71 6.89 -1.14 -1.47
C MET A 71 6.00 -1.70 -0.36
N ILE A 72 4.81 -2.20 -0.69
CA ILE A 72 3.93 -2.84 0.30
C ILE A 72 4.56 -4.14 0.82
N GLU A 73 5.16 -4.95 -0.06
CA GLU A 73 5.84 -6.19 0.34
C GLU A 73 7.04 -5.93 1.25
N LEU A 74 7.83 -4.89 0.97
CA LEU A 74 8.91 -4.46 1.85
C LEU A 74 8.39 -4.07 3.24
N GLY A 75 7.38 -3.21 3.32
CA GLY A 75 6.80 -2.77 4.59
C GLY A 75 6.15 -3.91 5.39
N LEU A 76 5.53 -4.87 4.71
CA LEU A 76 5.00 -6.09 5.34
C LEU A 76 6.12 -6.96 5.92
N GLY A 77 7.25 -7.09 5.20
CA GLY A 77 8.42 -7.84 5.67
C GLY A 77 9.10 -7.20 6.87
N GLU A 78 9.09 -5.88 6.97
CA GLU A 78 9.63 -5.14 8.13
C GLU A 78 8.74 -5.23 9.38
N ALA A 79 7.45 -5.54 9.20
CA ALA A 79 6.45 -5.59 10.27
C ALA A 79 6.22 -7.01 10.85
N GLN A 80 6.80 -8.05 10.25
CA GLN A 80 6.78 -9.46 10.73
C GLN A 80 7.91 -9.75 11.72
#